data_AF-A0A7X5L199-F1
#
_entry.id   AF-A0A7X5L199-F1
#
_cell.length_a   1.000
_cell.length_b   1.000
_cell.length_c   1.000
_cell.angle_alpha   90.00
_cell.angle_beta   90.00
_cell.angle_gamma   90.00
#
_symmetry.space_group_name_H-M   'P 1'
#
loop_
_entity.id
_entity.type
_entity.pdbx_description
1 polymer ?
#
loop_
_entity_poly.entity_id
_entity_poly.type
_entity_poly.pdbx_seq_one_letter_code
_entity_poly.pdbx_strand_id
1 'polypeptide(L)'
;MLETVCTARKRVRIAGDDYPAELVKSKFMKLDGEHIRFVLDCMRENTTKIRNIKQYLKAALFNAPSTIGNYYTSLVAHDMASGALSPKKPQYGDPDYYSCNEGESL
;
A
#
# COMPACT_ATOMS: atom_id res chain seq x y z
N MET A 1 -8.60 -17.97 -3.00
CA MET A 1 -7.13 -17.93 -3.09
C MET A 1 -6.50 -19.31 -2.98
N LEU A 2 -6.93 -20.15 -2.02
CA LEU A 2 -6.49 -21.56 -1.93
C LEU A 2 -6.56 -22.30 -3.27
N GLU A 3 -7.65 -22.13 -4.03
CA GLU A 3 -7.82 -22.69 -5.39
C GLU A 3 -6.67 -22.35 -6.35
N THR A 4 -6.05 -21.17 -6.21
CA THR A 4 -4.91 -20.76 -7.05
C THR A 4 -3.63 -21.49 -6.67
N VAL A 5 -3.45 -21.79 -5.39
CA VAL A 5 -2.29 -22.51 -4.88
C VAL A 5 -2.42 -24.02 -5.11
N CYS A 6 -3.63 -24.56 -5.00
CA CYS A 6 -3.93 -25.98 -5.20
C CYS A 6 -4.16 -26.37 -6.67
N THR A 7 -3.93 -25.47 -7.63
CA THR A 7 -4.21 -25.76 -9.04
C THR A 7 -3.19 -26.74 -9.64
N ALA A 8 -3.69 -27.69 -10.43
CA ALA A 8 -2.88 -28.58 -11.27
C ALA A 8 -2.50 -27.96 -12.62
N ARG A 9 -3.00 -26.76 -12.94
CA ARG A 9 -2.69 -26.07 -14.19
C ARG A 9 -1.21 -25.66 -14.23
N LYS A 10 -0.58 -25.74 -15.40
CA LYS A 10 0.82 -25.30 -15.59
C LYS A 10 0.99 -23.78 -15.56
N ARG A 11 -0.05 -23.04 -15.96
CA ARG A 11 -0.04 -21.57 -16.00
C ARG A 11 -1.32 -21.01 -15.40
N VAL A 12 -1.21 -19.82 -14.83
CA VAL A 12 -2.30 -19.10 -14.19
C VAL A 12 -2.32 -17.66 -14.71
N ARG A 13 -3.50 -17.24 -15.16
CA ARG A 13 -3.79 -15.85 -15.54
C ARG A 13 -3.90 -14.98 -14.29
N ILE A 14 -3.15 -13.89 -14.24
CA ILE A 14 -3.19 -12.83 -13.22
C ILE A 14 -3.13 -11.48 -13.93
N ALA A 15 -4.12 -10.60 -13.67
CA ALA A 15 -4.17 -9.24 -14.22
C ALA A 15 -4.04 -9.11 -15.76
N GLY A 16 -4.36 -10.17 -16.52
CA GLY A 16 -4.26 -10.18 -17.99
C GLY A 16 -3.08 -11.03 -18.50
N ASP A 17 -2.06 -11.25 -17.69
CA ASP A 17 -0.85 -12.00 -18.05
C ASP A 17 -0.87 -13.45 -17.56
N ASP A 18 -0.23 -14.34 -18.30
CA ASP A 18 -0.09 -15.75 -17.94
C ASP A 18 1.26 -16.02 -17.28
N TYR A 19 1.23 -16.41 -16.00
CA TYR A 19 2.43 -16.76 -15.23
C TYR A 19 2.54 -18.28 -15.04
N PRO A 20 3.77 -18.84 -14.89
CA PRO A 20 3.93 -20.22 -14.44
C PRO A 20 3.26 -20.42 -13.07
N ALA A 21 2.53 -21.52 -12.91
CA ALA A 21 1.78 -21.77 -11.68
C ALA A 21 2.68 -21.82 -10.44
N GLU A 22 3.89 -22.36 -10.56
CA GLU A 22 4.86 -22.42 -9.46
C GLU A 22 5.33 -21.03 -8.99
N LEU A 23 5.50 -20.08 -9.91
CA LEU A 23 5.83 -18.69 -9.55
C LEU A 23 4.67 -18.06 -8.78
N VAL A 24 3.45 -18.28 -9.25
CA VAL A 24 2.24 -17.77 -8.59
C VAL A 24 2.11 -18.37 -7.19
N LYS A 25 2.23 -19.69 -7.05
CA LYS A 25 2.23 -20.37 -5.75
C LYS A 25 3.28 -19.79 -4.81
N SER A 26 4.53 -19.68 -5.27
CA SER A 26 5.63 -19.13 -4.46
C SER A 26 5.32 -17.71 -3.97
N LYS A 27 4.78 -16.84 -4.83
CA LYS A 27 4.36 -15.48 -4.42
C LYS A 27 3.24 -15.51 -3.38
N PHE A 28 2.21 -16.34 -3.57
CA PHE A 28 1.12 -16.46 -2.60
C PHE A 28 1.58 -17.04 -1.25
N MET A 29 2.56 -17.94 -1.24
CA MET A 29 3.14 -18.49 0.00
C MET A 29 4.02 -17.48 0.77
N LYS A 30 4.46 -16.41 0.13
CA LYS A 30 5.21 -15.31 0.77
C LYS A 30 4.32 -14.25 1.41
N LEU A 31 3.00 -14.39 1.30
CA LEU A 31 2.08 -13.45 1.93
C LEU A 31 2.09 -13.62 3.44
N ASP A 32 2.12 -12.48 4.12
CA ASP A 32 1.99 -12.35 5.56
C ASP A 32 0.88 -11.34 5.90
N GLY A 33 0.69 -11.06 7.19
CA GLY A 33 -0.34 -10.15 7.67
C GLY A 33 -0.20 -8.72 7.14
N GLU A 34 1.02 -8.25 6.87
CA GLU A 34 1.26 -6.88 6.37
C GLU A 34 0.75 -6.74 4.94
N HIS A 35 1.01 -7.74 4.09
CA HIS A 35 0.47 -7.78 2.73
C HIS A 35 -1.07 -7.80 2.72
N ILE A 36 -1.68 -8.55 3.64
CA ILE A 36 -3.15 -8.58 3.76
C ILE A 36 -3.68 -7.21 4.18
N ARG A 37 -3.07 -6.58 5.18
CA ARG A 37 -3.47 -5.26 5.66
C ARG A 37 -3.35 -4.21 4.57
N PHE A 38 -2.24 -4.18 3.84
CA PHE A 38 -2.04 -3.32 2.67
C PHE A 38 -3.16 -3.45 1.64
N VAL A 39 -3.52 -4.68 1.25
CA VAL A 39 -4.60 -4.89 0.27
C VAL A 39 -5.96 -4.44 0.82
N LEU A 40 -6.23 -4.64 2.11
CA LEU A 40 -7.46 -4.17 2.75
C LEU A 40 -7.54 -2.64 2.82
N ASP A 41 -6.42 -1.96 3.09
CA ASP A 41 -6.36 -0.51 3.08
C ASP A 41 -6.58 0.04 1.66
N CYS A 42 -5.94 -0.55 0.63
CA CYS A 42 -6.23 -0.23 -0.78
C CYS A 42 -7.71 -0.42 -1.13
N MET A 43 -8.36 -1.47 -0.60
CA MET A 43 -9.79 -1.68 -0.82
C MET A 43 -10.67 -0.63 -0.14
N ARG A 44 -10.28 -0.17 1.05
CA ARG A 44 -11.01 0.87 1.80
C ARG A 44 -10.93 2.23 1.09
N GLU A 45 -9.76 2.56 0.55
CA GLU A 45 -9.50 3.83 -0.14
C GLU A 45 -10.04 3.85 -1.58
N ASN A 46 -10.29 2.68 -2.16
CA ASN A 46 -10.77 2.60 -3.54
C ASN A 46 -12.20 3.16 -3.68
N THR A 47 -12.33 4.22 -4.46
CA THR A 47 -13.60 4.93 -4.72
C THR A 47 -14.45 4.31 -5.83
N THR A 48 -13.94 3.28 -6.52
CA THR A 48 -14.60 2.68 -7.69
C THR A 48 -15.24 1.33 -7.37
N LYS A 49 -16.42 1.04 -7.94
CA LYS A 49 -17.07 -0.26 -7.73
C LYS A 49 -16.32 -1.38 -8.44
N ILE A 50 -15.81 -2.34 -7.67
CA ILE A 50 -15.14 -3.54 -8.19
C ILE A 50 -16.18 -4.53 -8.73
N ARG A 51 -16.22 -4.70 -10.06
CA ARG A 51 -17.18 -5.62 -10.73
C ARG A 51 -16.82 -7.10 -10.55
N ASN A 52 -15.53 -7.43 -10.51
CA ASN A 52 -15.04 -8.80 -10.32
C ASN A 52 -14.08 -8.88 -9.14
N ILE A 53 -14.65 -9.04 -7.95
CA ILE A 53 -13.89 -9.01 -6.69
C ILE A 53 -12.85 -10.14 -6.59
N LYS A 54 -13.16 -11.34 -7.13
CA LYS A 54 -12.24 -12.48 -7.08
C LYS A 54 -10.96 -12.21 -7.87
N GLN A 55 -11.09 -11.71 -9.09
CA GLN A 55 -9.93 -11.39 -9.93
C GLN A 55 -9.15 -10.20 -9.38
N TYR A 56 -9.85 -9.17 -8.89
CA TYR A 56 -9.23 -8.01 -8.26
C TYR A 56 -8.35 -8.43 -7.07
N LEU A 57 -8.91 -9.16 -6.11
CA LEU A 57 -8.17 -9.62 -4.94
C LEU A 57 -6.98 -10.50 -5.34
N LYS A 58 -7.14 -11.33 -6.37
CA LYS A 58 -6.09 -12.24 -6.83
C LYS A 58 -4.90 -11.45 -7.38
N ALA A 59 -5.17 -10.41 -8.17
CA ALA A 59 -4.14 -9.52 -8.68
C ALA A 59 -3.50 -8.69 -7.57
N ALA A 60 -4.30 -8.11 -6.67
CA ALA A 60 -3.82 -7.30 -5.56
C ALA A 60 -2.88 -8.08 -4.65
N LEU A 61 -3.29 -9.28 -4.19
CA LEU A 61 -2.46 -10.14 -3.34
C LEU A 61 -1.22 -10.66 -4.06
N PHE A 62 -1.30 -10.99 -5.35
CA PHE A 62 -0.13 -11.42 -6.11
C PHE A 62 0.94 -10.31 -6.25
N ASN A 63 0.49 -9.05 -6.29
CA ASN A 63 1.35 -7.88 -6.43
C ASN A 63 1.81 -7.31 -5.09
N ALA A 64 1.08 -7.55 -4.00
CA ALA A 64 1.34 -6.94 -2.70
C ALA A 64 2.81 -7.01 -2.24
N PRO A 65 3.52 -8.16 -2.31
CA PRO A 65 4.93 -8.22 -1.91
C PRO A 65 5.88 -7.38 -2.74
N SER A 66 5.50 -7.05 -3.97
CA SER A 66 6.30 -6.23 -4.88
C SER A 66 5.94 -4.73 -4.79
N THR A 67 4.80 -4.38 -4.18
CA THR A 67 4.27 -3.01 -4.21
C THR A 67 4.20 -2.34 -2.85
N ILE A 68 4.07 -3.11 -1.75
CA ILE A 68 3.85 -2.57 -0.40
C ILE A 68 4.94 -1.56 0.03
N GLY A 69 6.21 -1.88 -0.19
CA GLY A 69 7.33 -1.01 0.18
C GLY A 69 7.34 0.32 -0.59
N ASN A 70 7.10 0.27 -1.90
CA ASN A 70 7.01 1.47 -2.73
C ASN A 70 5.82 2.33 -2.33
N TYR A 71 4.66 1.72 -2.05
CA TYR A 71 3.45 2.43 -1.64
C TYR A 71 3.69 3.24 -0.36
N TYR A 72 4.21 2.63 0.71
CA TYR A 72 4.45 3.35 1.95
C TYR A 72 5.55 4.40 1.84
N THR A 73 6.60 4.14 1.03
CA THR A 73 7.63 5.15 0.75
C THR A 73 7.02 6.38 0.07
N SER A 74 6.15 6.17 -0.92
CA SER A 74 5.43 7.26 -1.59
C SER A 74 4.45 7.99 -0.68
N LEU A 75 3.76 7.27 0.21
CA LEU A 75 2.83 7.87 1.18
C LEU A 75 3.54 8.82 2.14
N VAL A 76 4.67 8.38 2.72
CA VAL A 76 5.48 9.22 3.61
C VAL A 76 6.01 10.44 2.86
N ALA A 77 6.55 10.26 1.65
CA ALA A 77 7.05 11.37 0.85
C ALA A 77 5.96 12.41 0.51
N HIS A 78 4.73 11.94 0.24
CA HIS A 78 3.58 12.81 0.02
C HIS A 78 3.21 13.61 1.28
N ASP A 79 3.20 12.98 2.46
CA ASP A 79 2.88 13.63 3.73
C ASP A 79 3.96 14.64 4.14
N MET A 80 5.23 14.35 3.85
CA MET A 80 6.33 15.31 4.02
C MET A 80 6.18 16.51 3.07
N ALA A 81 5.87 16.27 1.80
CA ALA A 81 5.72 17.33 0.80
C ALA A 81 4.48 18.21 1.03
N SER A 82 3.40 17.65 1.58
CA SER A 82 2.18 18.39 1.94
C SER A 82 2.29 19.14 3.26
N GLY A 83 3.41 18.98 3.99
CA GLY A 83 3.62 19.59 5.30
C GLY A 83 2.77 18.98 6.41
N ALA A 84 2.18 17.80 6.19
CA ALA A 84 1.40 17.08 7.20
C ALA A 84 2.28 16.64 8.39
N LEU A 85 3.59 16.50 8.17
CA LEU A 85 4.59 16.19 9.19
C LEU A 85 5.34 17.44 9.69
N SER A 86 5.02 18.63 9.17
CA SER A 86 5.66 19.87 9.63
C SER A 86 5.20 20.22 11.04
N PRO A 87 6.11 20.68 11.93
CA PRO A 87 5.73 21.16 13.24
C PRO A 87 4.64 22.24 13.11
N LYS A 88 3.57 22.09 13.88
CA LYS A 88 2.49 23.07 13.91
C LYS A 88 3.11 24.41 14.32
N LYS A 89 2.86 25.47 13.55
CA LYS A 89 3.30 26.82 13.95
C LYS A 89 2.71 27.14 15.32
N PRO A 90 3.52 27.66 16.27
CA PRO A 90 3.03 28.10 17.56
C PRO A 90 1.83 29.05 17.37
N GLN A 91 0.78 28.88 18.15
CA GLN A 91 -0.36 29.77 18.15
C GLN A 91 -0.25 30.79 19.29
N TYR A 92 -0.88 31.96 19.12
CA TYR A 92 -0.87 33.01 20.13
C TYR A 92 -1.41 32.46 21.46
N GLY A 93 -0.55 32.45 22.49
CA GLY A 93 -0.84 31.87 23.81
C GLY A 93 -0.11 30.56 24.11
N ASP A 94 0.54 29.93 23.14
CA ASP A 94 1.41 28.77 23.39
C ASP A 94 2.73 29.25 24.05
N PRO A 95 3.30 28.48 25.01
CA PRO A 95 4.51 28.88 25.75
C PRO A 95 5.74 29.17 24.88
N ASP A 96 5.81 28.55 23.70
CA ASP A 96 6.86 28.65 22.70
C ASP A 96 6.60 29.73 21.64
N TYR A 97 5.44 30.40 21.65
CA TYR A 97 5.04 31.39 20.63
C TYR A 97 6.05 32.54 20.45
N TYR A 98 6.63 33.04 21.53
CA TYR A 98 7.57 34.16 21.51
C TYR A 98 9.04 33.73 21.38
N SER A 99 9.31 32.43 21.22
CA SER A 99 10.67 31.89 21.12
C SER A 99 11.16 31.73 19.68
N CYS A 100 10.28 31.85 18.68
CA CYS A 100 10.67 31.83 17.28
C CYS A 100 11.21 33.19 16.85
N ASN A 101 12.51 33.26 16.55
CA ASN A 101 13.13 34.48 16.01
C ASN A 101 12.80 34.67 14.53
N GLU A 102 12.67 35.92 14.07
CA GLU A 102 12.50 36.25 12.65
C GLU A 102 13.73 35.79 11.85
N GLY A 103 13.58 34.69 11.11
CA GLY A 103 14.61 34.14 10.22
C GLY A 103 15.00 32.70 10.49
N GLU A 104 14.56 32.09 11.59
CA GLU A 104 14.79 30.67 11.85
C GLU A 104 13.72 29.85 11.13
N SER A 105 14.13 29.20 10.03
CA SER A 105 13.34 28.15 9.39
C SER A 105 13.70 26.83 10.05
N LEU A 106 12.70 26.06 10.47
CA LEU A 106 12.86 24.66 10.91
C LEU A 106 13.43 23.79 9.79
#